data_AF-G5N866-F1
#
_entry.id   AF-G5N866-F1
#
_cell.length_a   1.000
_cell.length_b   1.000
_cell.length_c   1.000
_cell.angle_alpha   90.00
_cell.angle_beta   90.00
_cell.angle_gamma   90.00
#
_symmetry.space_group_name_H-M   'P 1'
#
loop_
_entity.id
_entity.type
_entity.pdbx_description
1 polymer ?
#
loop_
_entity_poly.entity_id
_entity_poly.type
_entity_poly.pdbx_seq_one_letter_code
_entity_poly.pdbx_strand_id
1 'polypeptide(L)'
;MFDKGGMEDGEGTHVDFKNTTLLLTTNVGSDLISQMCEDPALMPDATGLKEALMPELRKHFPAAFLGRVTVIPYLPLDETSRGVIARLHLDRLVARMGEQHGVTLTYSEELVAHIVACCPMHETGARLLIGYIEQHILPQLSRYWLQAMTEKAAIRQIDIGVNGDEQIVFETTSQEGICQKS
;
A
#
# COMPACT_ATOMS: atom_id res chain seq x y z
N MET A 1 14.45 -29.67 -3.70
CA MET A 1 13.67 -28.56 -4.25
C MET A 1 14.37 -27.84 -5.40
N PHE A 2 15.31 -26.92 -5.17
CA PHE A 2 15.83 -25.99 -6.20
C PHE A 2 16.48 -26.61 -7.44
N ASP A 3 17.20 -27.73 -7.32
CA ASP A 3 17.83 -28.38 -8.49
C ASP A 3 17.00 -29.52 -9.08
N LYS A 4 16.33 -30.30 -8.20
CA LYS A 4 15.65 -31.54 -8.59
C LYS A 4 14.20 -31.33 -8.99
N GLY A 5 13.63 -30.16 -8.74
CA GLY A 5 12.21 -29.86 -8.99
C GLY A 5 11.25 -30.72 -8.16
N GLY A 6 11.72 -31.46 -7.16
CA GLY A 6 10.91 -32.31 -6.30
C GLY A 6 11.40 -32.28 -4.86
N MET A 7 10.50 -32.57 -3.92
CA MET A 7 10.77 -32.74 -2.49
C MET A 7 9.79 -33.75 -1.93
N GLU A 8 10.23 -34.65 -1.06
CA GLU A 8 9.32 -35.46 -0.25
C GLU A 8 8.95 -34.68 1.01
N ASP A 9 7.66 -34.66 1.37
CA ASP A 9 7.20 -34.10 2.63
C ASP A 9 7.47 -35.07 3.81
N GLY A 10 7.08 -34.66 5.03
CA GLY A 10 7.29 -35.45 6.24
C GLY A 10 6.51 -36.78 6.28
N GLU A 11 5.54 -36.97 5.40
CA GLU A 11 4.73 -38.20 5.27
C GLU A 11 5.23 -39.11 4.13
N GLY A 12 6.30 -38.71 3.42
CA GLY A 12 6.86 -39.44 2.29
C GLY A 12 6.16 -39.18 0.96
N THR A 13 5.28 -38.16 0.89
CA THR A 13 4.60 -37.78 -0.35
C THR A 13 5.54 -36.96 -1.22
N HIS A 14 5.70 -37.37 -2.47
CA HIS A 14 6.48 -36.61 -3.44
C HIS A 14 5.73 -35.38 -3.94
N VAL A 15 6.31 -34.19 -3.72
CA VAL A 15 5.80 -32.90 -4.18
C VAL A 15 6.68 -32.40 -5.34
N ASP A 16 6.05 -32.17 -6.49
CA ASP A 16 6.68 -31.59 -7.69
C ASP A 16 6.59 -30.05 -7.65
N PHE A 17 7.72 -29.38 -7.91
CA PHE A 17 7.90 -27.92 -7.95
C PHE A 17 8.28 -27.41 -9.34
N LYS A 18 8.30 -28.25 -10.39
CA LYS A 18 8.70 -27.84 -11.75
C LYS A 18 7.85 -26.70 -12.32
N ASN A 19 6.57 -26.62 -11.95
CA ASN A 19 5.65 -25.57 -12.37
C ASN A 19 5.29 -24.63 -11.21
N THR A 20 6.20 -24.45 -10.25
CA THR A 20 5.98 -23.62 -9.07
C THR A 20 6.97 -22.46 -9.06
N THR A 21 6.46 -21.23 -9.00
CA THR A 21 7.31 -20.05 -8.76
C THR A 21 7.53 -19.89 -7.26
N LEU A 22 8.79 -19.86 -6.85
CA LEU A 22 9.16 -19.66 -5.45
C LEU A 22 9.52 -18.20 -5.22
N LEU A 23 8.71 -17.51 -4.44
CA LEU A 23 8.99 -16.17 -3.95
C LEU A 23 9.47 -16.25 -2.51
N LEU A 24 10.70 -15.80 -2.27
CA LEU A 24 11.32 -15.76 -0.95
C LEU A 24 11.59 -14.31 -0.61
N THR A 25 11.22 -13.91 0.60
CA THR A 25 11.41 -12.54 1.08
C THR A 25 12.33 -12.53 2.28
N THR A 26 13.14 -11.47 2.39
CA THR A 26 14.02 -11.25 3.54
C THR A 26 14.22 -9.74 3.71
N ASN A 27 14.37 -9.30 4.96
CA ASN A 27 14.71 -7.92 5.29
C ASN A 27 16.24 -7.72 5.38
N VAL A 28 17.04 -8.75 5.06
CA VAL A 28 18.51 -8.62 5.06
C VAL A 28 18.91 -7.60 4.00
N GLY A 29 19.63 -6.57 4.44
CA GLY A 29 20.09 -5.49 3.57
C GLY A 29 19.09 -4.33 3.38
N SER A 30 17.94 -4.34 4.07
CA SER A 30 16.98 -3.23 4.00
C SER A 30 17.57 -1.88 4.42
N ASP A 31 18.40 -1.86 5.47
CA ASP A 31 19.04 -0.63 5.95
C ASP A 31 20.07 -0.11 4.95
N LEU A 32 20.82 -1.03 4.33
CA LEU A 32 21.79 -0.71 3.28
C LEU A 32 21.10 -0.13 2.05
N ILE A 33 19.99 -0.74 1.60
CA ILE A 33 19.19 -0.22 0.49
C ILE A 33 18.70 1.19 0.82
N SER A 34 18.14 1.39 2.02
CA SER A 34 17.63 2.69 2.46
C SER A 34 18.72 3.76 2.43
N GLN A 35 19.91 3.47 2.96
CA GLN A 35 21.05 4.40 2.95
C GLN A 35 21.56 4.70 1.54
N MET A 36 21.70 3.68 0.70
CA MET A 36 22.17 3.87 -0.69
C MET A 36 21.15 4.61 -1.57
N CYS A 37 19.88 4.62 -1.17
CA CYS A 37 18.78 5.27 -1.89
C CYS A 37 18.35 6.61 -1.27
N GLU A 38 19.04 7.08 -0.23
CA GLU A 38 18.69 8.32 0.48
C GLU A 38 18.84 9.55 -0.43
N ASP A 39 19.88 9.58 -1.26
CA ASP A 39 20.07 10.59 -2.30
C ASP A 39 19.76 9.98 -3.69
N PRO A 40 18.65 10.38 -4.34
CA PRO A 40 18.28 9.91 -5.66
C PRO A 40 19.35 10.15 -6.74
N ALA A 41 20.18 11.18 -6.59
CA ALA A 41 21.25 11.49 -7.55
C ALA A 41 22.45 10.54 -7.44
N LEU A 42 22.63 9.90 -6.28
CA LEU A 42 23.73 8.97 -6.00
C LEU A 42 23.26 7.50 -5.97
N MET A 43 21.98 7.26 -6.26
CA MET A 43 21.41 5.92 -6.23
C MET A 43 22.13 5.01 -7.24
N PRO A 44 22.65 3.85 -6.80
CA PRO A 44 23.26 2.88 -7.70
C PRO A 44 22.22 2.28 -8.65
N ASP A 45 22.67 1.80 -9.80
CA ASP A 45 21.83 0.98 -10.65
C ASP A 45 21.53 -0.39 -10.00
N ALA A 46 20.65 -1.17 -10.63
CA ALA A 46 20.24 -2.48 -10.11
C ALA A 46 21.43 -3.45 -9.92
N THR A 47 22.47 -3.33 -10.74
CA THR A 47 23.67 -4.17 -10.65
C THR A 47 24.51 -3.77 -9.44
N GLY A 48 24.79 -2.48 -9.27
CA GLY A 48 25.55 -1.95 -8.14
C GLY A 48 24.87 -2.22 -6.81
N LEU A 49 23.55 -2.10 -6.74
CA LEU A 49 22.79 -2.43 -5.53
C LEU A 49 22.88 -3.92 -5.17
N LYS A 50 22.79 -4.80 -6.18
CA LYS A 50 22.95 -6.25 -5.98
C LYS A 50 24.35 -6.61 -5.51
N GLU A 51 25.38 -5.98 -6.05
CA GLU A 51 26.77 -6.19 -5.63
C GLU A 51 26.98 -5.73 -4.18
N ALA A 52 26.45 -4.56 -3.81
CA ALA A 52 26.51 -4.03 -2.45
C ALA A 52 25.76 -4.92 -1.43
N LEU A 53 24.66 -5.56 -1.84
CA LEU A 53 23.88 -6.47 -1.00
C LEU A 53 24.52 -7.84 -0.79
N MET A 54 25.37 -8.29 -1.71
CA MET A 54 25.91 -9.65 -1.69
C MET A 54 26.72 -9.97 -0.41
N PRO A 55 27.57 -9.07 0.14
CA PRO A 55 28.22 -9.27 1.43
C PRO A 55 27.25 -9.47 2.59
N GLU A 56 26.18 -8.66 2.69
CA GLU A 56 25.18 -8.78 3.74
C GLU A 56 24.39 -10.09 3.63
N LEU A 57 23.98 -10.46 2.42
CA LEU A 57 23.28 -11.72 2.17
C LEU A 57 24.14 -12.94 2.55
N ARG A 58 25.44 -12.91 2.29
CA ARG A 58 26.36 -14.02 2.61
C ARG A 58 26.55 -14.24 4.13
N LYS A 59 26.25 -13.25 4.98
CA LYS A 59 26.26 -13.42 6.44
C LYS A 59 25.13 -14.32 6.93
N HIS A 60 24.01 -14.35 6.20
CA HIS A 60 22.78 -15.05 6.61
C HIS A 60 22.46 -16.26 5.74
N PHE A 61 22.87 -16.26 4.47
CA PHE A 61 22.51 -17.28 3.50
C PHE A 61 23.74 -17.99 2.92
N PRO A 62 23.75 -19.33 2.85
CA PRO A 62 24.83 -20.07 2.23
C PRO A 62 25.03 -19.69 0.75
N ALA A 63 26.28 -19.61 0.30
CA ALA A 63 26.60 -19.30 -1.10
C ALA A 63 25.93 -20.27 -2.09
N ALA A 64 25.79 -21.54 -1.72
CA ALA A 64 25.13 -22.55 -2.55
C ALA A 64 23.63 -22.25 -2.73
N PHE A 65 22.97 -21.64 -1.75
CA PHE A 65 21.58 -21.21 -1.87
C PHE A 65 21.49 -19.94 -2.73
N LEU A 66 22.34 -18.94 -2.46
CA LEU A 66 22.37 -17.68 -3.24
C LEU A 66 22.67 -17.92 -4.73
N GLY A 67 23.47 -18.94 -5.06
CA GLY A 67 23.73 -19.35 -6.45
C GLY A 67 22.55 -19.99 -7.18
N ARG A 68 21.45 -20.30 -6.48
CA ARG A 68 20.24 -20.94 -7.02
C ARG A 68 19.02 -20.02 -7.05
N VAL A 69 19.16 -18.78 -6.58
CA VAL A 69 18.08 -17.80 -6.53
C VAL A 69 18.49 -16.53 -7.26
N THR A 70 17.51 -15.83 -7.82
CA THR A 70 17.74 -14.49 -8.36
C THR A 70 17.37 -13.47 -7.29
N VAL A 71 18.38 -12.73 -6.81
CA VAL A 71 18.16 -11.64 -5.85
C VAL A 71 17.61 -10.42 -6.58
N ILE A 72 16.47 -9.91 -6.12
CA ILE A 72 15.81 -8.72 -6.63
C ILE A 72 15.69 -7.72 -5.47
N PRO A 73 16.49 -6.65 -5.44
CA PRO A 73 16.36 -5.59 -4.44
C PRO A 73 15.04 -4.83 -4.62
N TYR A 74 14.36 -4.51 -3.52
CA TYR A 74 13.17 -3.66 -3.52
C TYR A 74 13.56 -2.26 -3.06
N LEU A 75 13.33 -1.25 -3.89
CA LEU A 75 13.67 0.12 -3.59
C LEU A 75 12.68 0.75 -2.59
N PRO A 76 13.11 1.76 -1.81
CA PRO A 76 12.20 2.55 -1.00
C PRO A 76 11.12 3.21 -1.86
N LEU A 77 9.92 3.38 -1.30
CA LEU A 77 8.79 3.97 -2.01
C LEU A 77 8.97 5.49 -2.11
N ASP A 78 9.11 5.99 -3.33
CA ASP A 78 9.08 7.43 -3.60
C ASP A 78 7.69 8.04 -3.37
N GLU A 79 7.62 9.37 -3.39
CA GLU A 79 6.39 10.10 -3.15
C GLU A 79 5.28 9.74 -4.16
N THR A 80 5.65 9.55 -5.42
CA THR A 80 4.71 9.16 -6.48
C THR A 80 4.10 7.78 -6.21
N SER A 81 4.93 6.79 -5.88
CA SER A 81 4.49 5.43 -5.55
C SER A 81 3.62 5.41 -4.30
N ARG A 82 3.93 6.25 -3.31
CA ARG A 82 3.12 6.41 -2.09
C ARG A 82 1.74 6.97 -2.41
N GLY A 83 1.65 7.96 -3.29
CA GLY A 83 0.38 8.47 -3.81
C GLY A 83 -0.44 7.38 -4.53
N VAL A 84 0.19 6.57 -5.38
CA VAL A 84 -0.48 5.44 -6.05
C VAL A 84 -1.02 4.42 -5.03
N ILE A 85 -0.25 4.11 -3.99
CA ILE A 85 -0.68 3.16 -2.95
C ILE A 85 -1.84 3.73 -2.12
N ALA A 86 -1.79 5.01 -1.78
CA ALA A 86 -2.89 5.68 -1.08
C ALA A 86 -4.19 5.60 -1.90
N ARG A 87 -4.13 5.91 -3.21
CA ARG A 87 -5.27 5.76 -4.13
C ARG A 87 -5.78 4.33 -4.17
N LEU A 88 -4.89 3.35 -4.36
CA LEU A 88 -5.27 1.94 -4.40
C LEU A 88 -6.05 1.51 -3.15
N HIS A 89 -5.66 2.03 -1.98
CA HIS A 89 -6.35 1.72 -0.74
C HIS A 89 -7.68 2.48 -0.61
N LEU A 90 -7.73 3.76 -1.00
CA LEU A 90 -8.96 4.54 -1.04
C LEU A 90 -9.97 3.98 -2.05
N ASP A 91 -9.53 3.50 -3.20
CA ASP A 91 -10.36 2.88 -4.23
C ASP A 91 -11.03 1.60 -3.73
N ARG A 92 -10.32 0.82 -2.89
CA ARG A 92 -10.92 -0.34 -2.21
C ARG A 92 -12.01 0.10 -1.23
N LEU A 93 -11.81 1.22 -0.54
CA LEU A 93 -12.83 1.79 0.34
C LEU A 93 -14.05 2.27 -0.47
N VAL A 94 -13.82 2.93 -1.61
CA VAL A 94 -14.87 3.36 -2.55
C VAL A 94 -15.68 2.17 -3.04
N ALA A 95 -15.02 1.14 -3.56
CA ALA A 95 -15.68 -0.08 -4.03
C ALA A 95 -16.51 -0.72 -2.91
N ARG A 96 -15.95 -0.85 -1.71
CA ARG A 96 -16.64 -1.42 -0.56
C ARG A 96 -17.91 -0.64 -0.18
N MET A 97 -17.86 0.70 -0.17
CA MET A 97 -19.04 1.53 0.12
C MET A 97 -20.13 1.36 -0.94
N GLY A 98 -19.74 1.28 -2.22
CA GLY A 98 -20.66 1.03 -3.32
C GLY A 98 -21.32 -0.35 -3.21
N GLU A 99 -20.53 -1.40 -3.00
CA GLU A 99 -21.01 -2.79 -2.94
C GLU A 99 -21.86 -3.09 -1.71
N GLN A 100 -21.47 -2.58 -0.53
CA GLN A 100 -22.13 -2.94 0.74
C GLN A 100 -23.29 -2.01 1.10
N HIS A 101 -23.23 -0.75 0.66
CA HIS A 101 -24.18 0.28 1.10
C HIS A 101 -24.87 1.02 -0.05
N GLY A 102 -24.49 0.78 -1.31
CA GLY A 102 -25.11 1.42 -2.48
C GLY A 102 -24.81 2.92 -2.58
N VAL A 103 -23.68 3.36 -2.01
CA VAL A 103 -23.30 4.77 -1.89
C VAL A 103 -22.08 5.04 -2.75
N THR A 104 -22.12 6.15 -3.50
CA THR A 104 -20.94 6.64 -4.22
C THR A 104 -20.01 7.32 -3.22
N LEU A 105 -18.80 6.82 -3.08
CA LEU A 105 -17.76 7.51 -2.32
C LEU A 105 -16.77 8.13 -3.32
N THR A 106 -16.45 9.41 -3.15
CA THR A 106 -15.36 10.05 -3.89
C THR A 106 -14.37 10.66 -2.91
N TYR A 107 -13.15 10.96 -3.39
CA TYR A 107 -12.14 11.63 -2.60
C TYR A 107 -11.36 12.62 -3.46
N SER A 108 -10.87 13.68 -2.83
CA SER A 108 -10.12 14.73 -3.52
C SER A 108 -8.63 14.38 -3.66
N GLU A 109 -7.95 15.03 -4.61
CA GLU A 109 -6.49 14.89 -4.79
C GLU A 109 -5.72 15.43 -3.59
N GLU A 110 -6.24 16.48 -2.96
CA GLU A 110 -5.70 17.09 -1.76
C GLU A 110 -5.71 16.09 -0.58
N LEU A 111 -6.71 15.21 -0.49
CA LEU A 111 -6.72 14.14 0.50
C LEU A 111 -5.57 13.16 0.27
N VAL A 112 -5.29 12.79 -0.98
CA VAL A 112 -4.17 11.89 -1.30
C VAL A 112 -2.85 12.55 -0.90
N ALA A 113 -2.65 13.81 -1.28
CA ALA A 113 -1.47 14.57 -0.91
C ALA A 113 -1.31 14.70 0.61
N HIS A 114 -2.40 14.95 1.34
CA HIS A 114 -2.42 15.03 2.80
C HIS A 114 -2.02 13.71 3.45
N ILE A 115 -2.58 12.57 3.03
CA ILE A 115 -2.21 11.24 3.55
C ILE A 115 -0.71 10.98 3.34
N VAL A 116 -0.17 11.33 2.17
CA VAL A 116 1.25 11.20 1.87
C VAL A 116 2.09 12.14 2.75
N ALA A 117 1.67 13.39 2.97
CA ALA A 117 2.39 14.32 3.84
C ALA A 117 2.44 13.85 5.31
N CYS A 118 1.34 13.28 5.83
CA CYS A 118 1.26 12.82 7.21
C CYS A 118 2.07 11.55 7.52
N CYS A 119 2.53 10.80 6.50
CA CYS A 119 3.16 9.50 6.67
C CYS A 119 4.64 9.52 6.22
N PRO A 120 5.58 10.15 6.96
CA PRO A 120 6.97 10.29 6.54
C PRO A 120 7.64 8.94 6.24
N MET A 121 8.65 8.94 5.34
CA MET A 121 9.48 7.76 5.06
C MET A 121 10.06 7.21 6.37
N HIS A 122 9.54 6.07 6.82
CA HIS A 122 10.12 5.25 7.87
C HIS A 122 10.19 3.81 7.36
N GLU A 123 11.00 2.98 8.02
CA GLU A 123 11.32 1.59 7.70
C GLU A 123 10.09 0.67 7.48
N THR A 124 8.90 1.12 7.86
CA THR A 124 7.62 0.40 7.75
C THR A 124 6.94 0.50 6.38
N GLY A 125 7.49 1.29 5.45
CA GLY A 125 7.02 1.39 4.06
C GLY A 125 5.55 1.82 3.94
N ALA A 126 4.81 1.24 2.99
CA ALA A 126 3.40 1.56 2.73
C ALA A 126 2.43 1.26 3.89
N ARG A 127 2.87 0.50 4.91
CA ARG A 127 1.99 0.10 6.02
C ARG A 127 1.51 1.31 6.83
N LEU A 128 2.32 2.36 6.98
CA LEU A 128 1.90 3.58 7.66
C LEU A 128 0.77 4.29 6.90
N LEU A 129 0.84 4.35 5.58
CA LEU A 129 -0.21 4.95 4.75
C LEU A 129 -1.54 4.22 4.94
N ILE A 130 -1.51 2.89 4.87
CA ILE A 130 -2.68 2.04 5.07
C ILE A 130 -3.23 2.22 6.50
N GLY A 131 -2.35 2.15 7.50
CA GLY A 131 -2.73 2.32 8.90
C GLY A 131 -3.33 3.70 9.17
N TYR A 132 -2.82 4.76 8.53
CA TYR A 132 -3.38 6.10 8.63
C TYR A 132 -4.83 6.14 8.11
N ILE A 133 -5.08 5.56 6.93
CA ILE A 133 -6.44 5.49 6.35
C ILE A 133 -7.38 4.70 7.27
N GLU A 134 -6.93 3.55 7.79
CA GLU A 134 -7.70 2.70 8.69
C GLU A 134 -7.98 3.33 10.06
N GLN A 135 -7.08 4.17 10.58
CA GLN A 135 -7.20 4.79 11.91
C GLN A 135 -7.86 6.17 11.89
N HIS A 136 -7.71 6.93 10.81
CA HIS A 136 -8.17 8.33 10.75
C HIS A 136 -9.35 8.52 9.81
N ILE A 137 -9.36 7.87 8.64
CA ILE A 137 -10.42 8.07 7.64
C ILE A 137 -11.59 7.12 7.89
N LEU A 138 -11.33 5.81 7.96
CA LEU A 138 -12.38 4.80 8.08
C LEU A 138 -13.27 4.98 9.33
N PRO A 139 -12.74 5.27 10.53
CA PRO A 139 -13.57 5.45 11.72
C PRO A 139 -14.42 6.73 11.65
N GLN A 140 -13.89 7.80 11.05
CA GLN A 140 -14.64 9.03 10.85
C GLN A 140 -15.77 8.83 9.83
N LEU A 141 -15.47 8.19 8.69
CA LEU A 141 -16.46 7.83 7.68
C LEU A 141 -17.58 6.96 8.26
N SER A 142 -17.22 5.98 9.09
CA SER A 142 -18.19 5.08 9.74
C SER A 142 -19.13 5.86 10.67
N ARG A 143 -18.61 6.80 11.48
CA ARG A 143 -19.42 7.65 12.35
C ARG A 143 -20.34 8.56 11.54
N TYR A 144 -19.81 9.20 10.51
CA TYR A 144 -20.55 10.09 9.64
C TYR A 144 -21.72 9.35 8.94
N TRP A 145 -21.44 8.16 8.41
CA TRP A 145 -22.44 7.29 7.81
C TRP A 145 -23.55 6.87 8.78
N LEU A 146 -23.19 6.41 9.98
CA LEU A 146 -24.16 5.98 11.00
C LEU A 146 -25.04 7.14 11.49
N GLN A 147 -24.47 8.33 11.63
CA GLN A 147 -25.22 9.52 12.02
C GLN A 147 -26.29 9.86 10.97
N ALA A 148 -25.90 9.90 9.70
CA ALA A 148 -26.84 10.22 8.63
C ALA A 148 -27.94 9.15 8.43
N MET A 149 -27.63 7.88 8.68
CA MET A 149 -28.64 6.80 8.74
C MET A 149 -29.65 7.03 9.87
N THR A 150 -29.19 7.49 11.04
CA THR A 150 -30.05 7.82 12.20
C THR A 150 -30.98 8.99 11.88
N GLU A 151 -30.48 9.98 11.14
CA GLU A 151 -31.22 11.15 10.66
C GLU A 151 -32.15 10.84 9.47
N LYS A 152 -32.19 9.58 9.00
CA LYS A 152 -32.91 9.12 7.80
C LYS A 152 -32.57 9.92 6.54
N ALA A 153 -31.35 10.46 6.46
CA ALA A 153 -30.87 11.16 5.29
C ALA A 153 -30.64 10.17 4.14
N ALA A 154 -31.19 10.48 2.96
CA ALA A 154 -30.97 9.69 1.75
C ALA A 154 -29.60 10.04 1.16
N ILE A 155 -28.53 9.44 1.68
CA ILE A 155 -27.19 9.65 1.14
C ILE A 155 -27.02 8.83 -0.15
N ARG A 156 -26.76 9.52 -1.26
CA ARG A 156 -26.34 8.89 -2.52
C ARG A 156 -24.84 8.99 -2.75
N GLN A 157 -24.23 10.06 -2.24
CA GLN A 157 -22.82 10.36 -2.46
C GLN A 157 -22.20 10.98 -1.19
N ILE A 158 -20.97 10.55 -0.89
CA ILE A 158 -20.10 11.13 0.12
C ILE A 158 -18.80 11.53 -0.57
N ASP A 159 -18.39 12.77 -0.38
CA ASP A 159 -17.15 13.32 -0.90
C ASP A 159 -16.19 13.54 0.27
N ILE A 160 -15.01 12.92 0.21
CA ILE A 160 -13.96 13.07 1.22
C ILE A 160 -12.94 14.11 0.75
N GLY A 161 -12.69 15.13 1.57
CA GLY A 161 -11.72 16.18 1.28
C GLY A 161 -10.88 16.55 2.49
N VAL A 162 -10.09 17.61 2.31
CA VAL A 162 -9.30 18.24 3.37
C VAL A 162 -9.63 19.73 3.37
N ASN A 163 -9.90 20.30 4.55
CA ASN A 163 -10.20 21.72 4.69
C ASN A 163 -8.93 22.58 4.86
N GLY A 164 -9.10 23.90 5.00
CA GLY A 164 -7.98 24.85 5.16
C GLY A 164 -7.15 24.66 6.44
N ASP A 165 -7.65 23.91 7.42
CA ASP A 165 -6.96 23.58 8.67
C ASP A 165 -6.31 22.18 8.62
N GLU A 166 -6.17 21.60 7.43
CA GLU A 166 -5.65 20.24 7.19
C GLU A 166 -6.45 19.12 7.88
N GLN A 167 -7.75 19.35 8.12
CA GLN A 167 -8.63 18.35 8.71
C GLN A 167 -9.42 17.63 7.62
N ILE A 168 -9.55 16.31 7.79
CA ILE A 168 -10.39 15.47 6.91
C ILE A 168 -11.85 15.85 7.11
N VAL A 169 -12.54 16.15 6.01
CA VAL A 169 -13.95 16.52 5.99
C VAL A 169 -14.75 15.60 5.08
N PHE A 170 -16.03 15.43 5.43
CA PHE A 170 -16.98 14.60 4.70
C PHE A 170 -18.20 15.45 4.31
N GLU A 171 -18.46 15.55 3.02
CA GLU A 171 -19.60 16.29 2.48
C GLU A 171 -20.58 15.32 1.82
N THR A 172 -21.88 15.56 1.97
CA THR A 172 -22.92 14.77 1.31
C THR A 172 -23.66 15.62 0.29
N THR A 173 -23.70 15.12 -0.94
CA THR A 173 -24.53 15.74 -1.98
C THR A 173 -25.88 15.03 -2.02
N SER A 174 -26.92 15.71 -1.53
CA SER A 174 -28.31 15.31 -1.69
C SER A 174 -28.91 16.04 -2.90
N GLN A 175 -29.57 15.33 -3.82
CA GLN A 175 -30.28 16.00 -4.93
C GLN A 175 -31.52 16.74 -4.41
N GLU A 176 -31.39 18.03 -4.14
CA GLU A 176 -32.47 19.01 -4.36
C GLU A 176 -31.88 20.23 -5.07
N GLY A 177 -32.22 20.42 -6.34
CA GLY A 177 -31.76 21.61 -7.09
C GLY A 177 -31.81 21.58 -8.62
N ILE A 178 -32.90 21.10 -9.24
CA ILE A 178 -33.26 21.66 -10.56
C ILE A 178 -33.83 23.05 -10.28
N CYS A 179 -32.95 24.04 -10.45
CA CYS A 179 -33.20 25.42 -10.83
C CYS A 179 -34.70 25.84 -10.93
N GLN A 180 -35.20 26.60 -9.95
CA GLN A 180 -36.20 27.65 -10.19
C GLN A 180 -35.88 28.87 -9.33
N LYS A 181 -35.56 29.97 -10.04
CA LYS A 181 -35.46 31.42 -9.70
C LYS A 181 -34.24 31.92 -10.48
N SER A 182 -34.35 32.74 -11.52
CA SER A 182 -35.26 33.88 -11.74
C SER A 182 -35.92 33.89 -13.12
#